data_AF-A0A3P3W439-F1
#
_entry.id   AF-A0A3P3W439-F1
#
_cell.length_a   1.000
_cell.length_b   1.000
_cell.length_c   1.000
_cell.angle_alpha   90.00
_cell.angle_beta   90.00
_cell.angle_gamma   90.00
#
_symmetry.space_group_name_H-M   'P 1'
#
loop_
_entity.id
_entity.type
_entity.pdbx_description
1 polymer ?
#
loop_
_entity_poly.entity_id
_entity_poly.type
_entity_poly.pdbx_seq_one_letter_code
_entity_poly.pdbx_strand_id
1 'polypeptide(L)'
;MSALKDIYSPEFYDNLSDVLLITVPSFDKQKFVEKIFDEPFKTMELKERMRHTTRVLHEFMPADFGQAVKIIEKTIAEVRKKGGSEGGLAYIFLPDYIEMYGLEDYKNSVKALEFTTQFITCEYGIRPFIIHYFEPMMAQMLLWSKHQNHHVRRLATEGCRPRLPWAMALPELKKNPEKILPILENLKNDSSEYVRRSVANNLNDIAKDHPNIVLEIASKWKNNTKETDAIIKHGCRTLLKQGHPEILSHYGLDSEKITVSEFKIDTPEVKVPDALQFSFKVENKYEIPKIIRLEYGIYYNKANGLLSKKVFKISERMYQPKQKDLVIKKQSFKLITTKKFYSGLHKVSVIVNGEEKVIDEFQLIT
;
A
#
# COMPACT_ATOMS: atom_id res chain seq x y z
N MET A 1 -7.36 -14.02 18.23
CA MET A 1 -6.55 -12.97 17.57
C MET A 1 -6.95 -11.65 18.21
N SER A 2 -6.02 -10.95 18.87
CA SER A 2 -6.26 -9.60 19.37
C SER A 2 -6.47 -8.63 18.21
N ALA A 3 -7.17 -7.52 18.47
CA ALA A 3 -7.35 -6.48 17.46
C ALA A 3 -6.04 -5.69 17.30
N LEU A 4 -5.80 -5.11 16.12
CA LEU A 4 -4.57 -4.35 15.87
C LEU A 4 -4.40 -3.16 16.83
N LYS A 5 -5.50 -2.58 17.34
CA LYS A 5 -5.47 -1.51 18.34
C LYS A 5 -4.88 -1.93 19.69
N ASP A 6 -4.82 -3.23 19.97
CA ASP A 6 -4.33 -3.78 21.23
C ASP A 6 -2.79 -3.80 21.31
N ILE A 7 -2.09 -3.33 20.27
CA ILE A 7 -0.65 -3.01 20.36
C ILE A 7 -0.35 -1.93 21.40
N TYR A 8 -1.33 -1.05 21.67
CA TYR A 8 -1.29 -0.07 22.76
C TYR A 8 -1.80 -0.73 24.05
N SER A 9 -1.02 -1.68 24.55
CA SER A 9 -1.32 -2.47 25.76
C SER A 9 -0.72 -1.85 27.02
N PRO A 10 -1.18 -2.23 28.23
CA PRO A 10 -0.50 -1.88 29.49
C PRO A 10 1.00 -2.21 29.48
N GLU A 11 1.37 -3.38 28.96
CA GLU A 11 2.78 -3.79 28.82
C GLU A 11 3.57 -2.84 27.90
N PHE A 12 2.99 -2.39 26.79
CA PHE A 12 3.65 -1.42 25.92
C PHE A 12 3.91 -0.10 26.66
N TYR A 13 2.92 0.44 27.37
CA TYR A 13 3.07 1.71 28.09
C TYR A 13 3.96 1.60 29.33
N ASP A 14 4.01 0.45 29.99
CA ASP A 14 4.95 0.21 31.09
C ASP A 14 6.40 0.26 30.58
N ASN A 15 6.68 -0.48 29.50
CA ASN A 15 7.98 -0.46 28.81
C ASN A 15 8.35 0.92 28.28
N LEU A 16 7.39 1.63 27.66
CA LEU A 16 7.60 2.99 27.18
C LEU A 16 7.91 3.94 28.34
N SER A 17 7.17 3.85 29.45
CA SER A 17 7.36 4.71 30.62
C SER A 17 8.74 4.51 31.25
N ASP A 18 9.27 3.28 31.28
CA ASP A 18 10.63 3.00 31.73
C ASP A 18 11.71 3.63 30.85
N VAL A 19 11.41 3.85 29.56
CA VAL A 19 12.30 4.61 28.68
C VAL A 19 12.14 6.11 28.94
N LEU A 20 10.91 6.60 29.06
CA LEU A 20 10.63 8.02 29.27
C LEU A 20 11.19 8.54 30.61
N LEU A 21 11.23 7.70 31.66
CA LEU A 21 11.91 8.01 32.92
C LEU A 21 13.40 8.38 32.73
N ILE A 22 14.05 7.84 31.70
CA ILE A 22 15.46 8.09 31.39
C ILE A 22 15.60 9.32 30.49
N THR A 23 14.66 9.54 29.57
CA THR A 23 14.84 10.49 28.45
C THR A 23 14.13 11.82 28.64
N VAL A 24 13.07 11.86 29.44
CA VAL A 24 12.25 13.06 29.70
C VAL A 24 12.59 13.61 31.10
N PRO A 25 13.05 14.87 31.21
CA PRO A 25 13.33 15.49 32.50
C PRO A 25 12.09 15.54 33.40
N SER A 26 12.24 15.16 34.67
CA SER A 26 11.16 15.19 35.67
C SER A 26 9.90 14.39 35.27
N PHE A 27 10.07 13.32 34.50
CA PHE A 27 8.96 12.47 34.06
C PHE A 27 8.29 11.75 35.24
N ASP A 28 6.97 11.86 35.31
CA ASP A 28 6.14 11.16 36.28
C ASP A 28 5.43 9.99 35.60
N LYS A 29 5.96 8.78 35.82
CA LYS A 29 5.45 7.53 35.24
C LYS A 29 4.00 7.27 35.65
N GLN A 30 3.65 7.50 36.91
CA GLN A 30 2.30 7.23 37.40
C GLN A 30 1.30 8.16 36.70
N LYS A 31 1.59 9.46 36.71
CA LYS A 31 0.74 10.46 36.06
C LYS A 31 0.61 10.23 34.55
N PHE A 32 1.68 9.79 33.88
CA PHE A 32 1.62 9.46 32.45
C PHE A 32 0.68 8.28 32.18
N VAL A 33 0.82 7.18 32.93
CA VAL A 33 -0.03 5.98 32.77
C VAL A 33 -1.49 6.29 33.08
N GLU A 34 -1.77 7.07 34.14
CA GLU A 34 -3.13 7.52 34.48
C GLU A 34 -3.77 8.35 33.36
N LYS A 35 -3.00 9.24 32.71
CA LYS A 35 -3.47 10.03 31.57
C LYS A 35 -3.67 9.20 30.30
N ILE A 36 -2.85 8.19 30.07
CA ILE A 36 -3.01 7.27 28.94
C ILE A 36 -4.30 6.46 29.08
N PHE A 37 -4.52 5.84 30.25
CA PHE A 37 -5.67 4.96 30.49
C PHE A 37 -6.85 5.70 31.10
N ASP A 38 -7.23 6.82 30.49
CA ASP A 38 -8.47 7.51 30.83
C ASP A 38 -9.71 6.69 30.38
N GLU A 39 -10.90 7.09 30.83
CA GLU A 39 -12.14 6.37 30.48
C GLU A 39 -12.36 6.23 28.96
N PRO A 40 -12.15 7.29 28.14
CA PRO A 40 -12.24 7.19 26.68
C PRO A 40 -11.33 6.14 26.02
N PHE A 41 -10.14 5.84 26.57
CA PHE A 41 -9.15 4.94 25.96
C PHE A 41 -9.73 3.56 25.60
N LYS A 42 -10.66 3.05 26.42
CA LYS A 42 -11.30 1.72 26.22
C LYS A 42 -12.05 1.62 24.88
N THR A 43 -12.67 2.72 24.45
CA THR A 43 -13.47 2.78 23.22
C THR A 43 -12.66 3.21 21.99
N MET A 44 -11.46 3.76 22.18
CA MET A 44 -10.63 4.23 21.07
C MET A 44 -10.18 3.10 20.13
N GLU A 45 -10.23 3.40 18.84
CA GLU A 45 -9.63 2.60 17.77
C GLU A 45 -8.13 2.93 17.59
N LEU A 46 -7.43 2.17 16.75
CA LEU A 46 -5.97 2.22 16.63
C LEU A 46 -5.40 3.65 16.46
N LYS A 47 -5.95 4.45 15.53
CA LYS A 47 -5.46 5.81 15.26
C LYS A 47 -5.80 6.80 16.36
N GLU A 48 -6.91 6.58 17.07
CA GLU A 48 -7.29 7.41 18.21
C GLU A 48 -6.34 7.14 19.37
N ARG A 49 -6.00 5.88 19.66
CA ARG A 49 -4.97 5.52 20.66
C ARG A 49 -3.59 6.09 20.32
N MET A 50 -3.19 6.04 19.04
CA MET A 50 -1.96 6.69 18.56
C MET A 50 -1.98 8.19 18.87
N ARG A 51 -3.01 8.91 18.43
CA ARG A 51 -3.11 10.37 18.61
C ARG A 51 -3.25 10.76 20.09
N HIS A 52 -3.92 9.94 20.89
CA HIS A 52 -4.01 10.09 22.34
C HIS A 52 -2.63 9.99 22.98
N THR A 53 -1.84 8.97 22.61
CA THR A 53 -0.45 8.82 23.07
C THR A 53 0.37 10.08 22.79
N THR A 54 0.29 10.61 21.56
CA THR A 54 0.96 11.85 21.17
C THR A 54 0.57 13.04 22.05
N ARG A 55 -0.72 13.21 22.33
CA ARG A 55 -1.23 14.31 23.16
C ARG A 55 -0.80 14.20 24.61
N VAL A 56 -0.93 13.01 25.20
CA VAL A 56 -0.51 12.77 26.58
C VAL A 56 1.00 12.97 26.71
N LEU A 57 1.80 12.43 25.79
CA LEU A 57 3.25 12.63 25.80
C LEU A 57 3.63 14.11 25.78
N HIS A 58 2.96 14.93 24.96
CA HIS A 58 3.25 16.36 24.85
C HIS A 58 3.16 17.11 26.17
N GLU A 59 2.28 16.69 27.09
CA GLU A 59 2.18 17.29 28.42
C GLU A 59 3.45 17.12 29.28
N PHE A 60 4.32 16.17 28.95
CA PHE A 60 5.57 15.90 29.64
C PHE A 60 6.80 16.42 28.87
N MET A 61 6.61 16.95 27.66
CA MET A 61 7.69 17.39 26.79
C MET A 61 7.95 18.89 26.96
N PRO A 62 9.17 19.38 26.64
CA PRO A 62 9.45 20.80 26.57
C PRO A 62 8.54 21.52 25.56
N ALA A 63 8.13 22.75 25.88
CA ALA A 63 7.37 23.59 24.96
C ALA A 63 8.17 23.96 23.69
N ASP A 64 9.49 24.05 23.80
CA ASP A 64 10.37 24.23 22.64
C ASP A 64 10.46 22.93 21.83
N PHE A 65 9.98 22.97 20.59
CA PHE A 65 9.94 21.79 19.72
C PHE A 65 11.34 21.23 19.42
N GLY A 66 12.35 22.09 19.25
CA GLY A 66 13.73 21.65 19.03
C GLY A 66 14.29 20.83 20.21
N GLN A 67 13.96 21.21 21.45
CA GLN A 67 14.27 20.41 22.64
C GLN A 67 13.45 19.11 22.70
N ALA A 68 12.16 19.16 22.34
CA ALA A 68 11.33 17.97 22.27
C ALA A 68 11.88 16.93 21.25
N VAL A 69 12.37 17.38 20.09
CA VAL A 69 13.03 16.52 19.10
C VAL A 69 14.24 15.79 19.69
N LYS A 70 15.09 16.47 20.46
CA LYS A 70 16.23 15.83 21.13
C LYS A 70 15.80 14.72 22.10
N ILE A 71 14.65 14.90 22.77
CA ILE A 71 14.10 13.87 23.65
C ILE A 71 13.52 12.70 22.83
N ILE A 72 12.87 12.95 21.69
CA ILE A 72 12.42 11.90 20.77
C ILE A 72 13.61 11.07 20.28
N GLU A 73 14.69 11.72 19.84
CA GLU A 73 15.91 11.04 19.38
C GLU A 73 16.52 10.18 20.49
N LYS A 74 16.62 10.70 21.72
CA LYS A 74 17.07 9.95 22.89
C LYS A 74 16.15 8.76 23.20
N THR A 75 14.83 8.96 23.14
CA THR A 75 13.83 7.92 23.39
C THR A 75 13.99 6.77 22.40
N ILE A 76 14.14 7.07 21.10
CA ILE A 76 14.41 6.06 20.07
C ILE A 76 15.73 5.31 20.35
N ALA A 77 16.78 6.03 20.74
CA ALA A 77 18.07 5.42 21.07
C ALA A 77 17.97 4.45 22.27
N GLU A 78 17.26 4.83 23.33
CA GLU A 78 17.05 3.99 24.51
C GLU A 78 16.16 2.77 24.21
N VAL A 79 15.10 2.93 23.40
CA VAL A 79 14.28 1.79 22.95
C VAL A 79 15.14 0.76 22.21
N ARG A 80 16.00 1.21 21.29
CA ARG A 80 16.92 0.32 20.56
C ARG A 80 17.87 -0.43 21.49
N LYS A 81 18.43 0.24 22.50
CA LYS A 81 19.33 -0.39 23.48
C LYS A 81 18.66 -1.53 24.26
N LYS A 82 17.37 -1.39 24.59
CA LYS A 82 16.60 -2.41 25.32
C LYS A 82 16.18 -3.60 24.45
N GLY A 83 16.63 -3.67 23.18
CA GLY A 83 16.22 -4.74 22.26
C GLY A 83 14.77 -4.63 21.82
N GLY A 84 14.13 -3.47 22.04
CA GLY A 84 12.81 -3.19 21.49
C GLY A 84 12.83 -3.36 19.98
N SER A 85 11.86 -4.09 19.43
CA SER A 85 11.81 -4.38 18.00
C SER A 85 11.87 -3.07 17.21
N GLU A 86 12.89 -2.92 16.37
CA GLU A 86 12.91 -1.88 15.34
C GLU A 86 11.59 -1.96 14.56
N GLY A 87 10.83 -0.86 14.49
CA GLY A 87 9.62 -0.79 13.67
C GLY A 87 8.33 -1.35 14.28
N GLY A 88 8.23 -1.52 15.60
CA GLY A 88 6.94 -1.83 16.24
C GLY A 88 5.89 -0.75 15.92
N LEU A 89 4.76 -1.14 15.30
CA LEU A 89 3.71 -0.21 14.83
C LEU A 89 3.23 0.75 15.92
N ALA A 90 3.31 0.35 17.19
CA ALA A 90 2.92 1.19 18.32
C ALA A 90 3.70 2.51 18.38
N TYR A 91 4.96 2.55 17.94
CA TYR A 91 5.80 3.76 17.95
C TYR A 91 5.43 4.82 16.91
N ILE A 92 4.38 4.61 16.12
CA ILE A 92 3.94 5.56 15.11
C ILE A 92 3.41 6.89 15.72
N PHE A 93 3.21 6.95 17.04
CA PHE A 93 2.98 8.20 17.75
C PHE A 93 4.18 9.17 17.68
N LEU A 94 5.41 8.68 17.45
CA LEU A 94 6.61 9.53 17.32
C LEU A 94 6.57 10.40 16.06
N PRO A 95 6.38 9.86 14.84
CA PRO A 95 6.17 10.69 13.66
C PRO A 95 4.88 11.51 13.75
N ASP A 96 3.84 11.02 14.43
CA ASP A 96 2.61 11.78 14.70
C ASP A 96 2.86 13.00 15.61
N TYR A 97 3.76 12.89 16.58
CA TYR A 97 4.21 14.02 17.39
C TYR A 97 4.91 15.09 16.56
N ILE A 98 5.82 14.67 15.66
CA ILE A 98 6.52 15.59 14.75
C ILE A 98 5.51 16.30 13.83
N GLU A 99 4.53 15.56 13.30
CA GLU A 99 3.42 16.12 12.53
C GLU A 99 2.62 17.17 13.32
N MET A 100 2.25 16.84 14.56
CA MET A 100 1.32 17.64 15.35
C MET A 100 1.94 18.91 15.92
N TYR A 101 3.20 18.85 16.33
CA TYR A 101 3.85 19.95 17.07
C TYR A 101 5.05 20.55 16.34
N GLY A 102 5.47 19.95 15.23
CA GLY A 102 6.65 20.38 14.47
C GLY A 102 6.34 21.15 13.19
N LEU A 103 5.06 21.29 12.80
CA LEU A 103 4.71 21.87 11.50
C LEU A 103 5.31 23.27 11.31
N GLU A 104 5.29 24.13 12.32
CA GLU A 104 5.82 25.50 12.23
C GLU A 104 7.37 25.59 12.35
N ASP A 105 8.06 24.48 12.62
CA ASP A 105 9.53 24.40 12.72
C ASP A 105 10.10 23.40 11.70
N TYR A 106 10.04 23.80 10.43
CA TYR A 106 10.49 22.99 9.30
C TYR A 106 11.89 22.40 9.49
N LYS A 107 12.84 23.21 9.97
CA LYS A 107 14.26 22.81 10.05
C LYS A 107 14.47 21.67 11.04
N ASN A 108 13.87 21.76 12.23
CA ASN A 108 13.99 20.69 13.22
C ASN A 108 13.13 19.48 12.82
N SER A 109 11.95 19.70 12.24
CA SER A 109 11.05 18.64 11.81
C SER A 109 11.62 17.76 10.70
N VAL A 110 12.23 18.34 9.67
CA VAL A 110 12.84 17.56 8.58
C VAL A 110 13.93 16.64 9.10
N LYS A 111 14.80 17.15 10.00
CA LYS A 111 15.83 16.33 10.65
C LYS A 111 15.23 15.23 11.51
N ALA A 112 14.20 15.57 12.29
CA ALA A 112 13.50 14.62 13.14
C ALA A 112 12.83 13.51 12.30
N LEU A 113 12.21 13.84 11.17
CA LEU A 113 11.59 12.88 10.24
C LEU A 113 12.65 11.94 9.63
N GLU A 114 13.80 12.48 9.20
CA GLU A 114 14.92 11.70 8.66
C GLU A 114 15.50 10.72 9.68
N PHE A 115 15.66 11.15 10.93
CA PHE A 115 16.13 10.29 12.00
C PHE A 115 15.08 9.23 12.39
N THR A 116 13.85 9.68 12.65
CA THR A 116 12.74 8.84 13.13
C THR A 116 12.36 7.79 12.09
N THR A 117 12.42 8.11 10.79
CA THR A 117 12.04 7.15 9.75
C THR A 117 12.93 5.91 9.69
N GLN A 118 14.15 6.00 10.24
CA GLN A 118 15.09 4.88 10.34
C GLN A 118 14.73 3.94 11.50
N PHE A 119 13.78 4.32 12.35
CA PHE A 119 13.25 3.50 13.44
C PHE A 119 11.80 3.05 13.19
N ILE A 120 10.94 3.98 12.77
CA ILE A 120 9.52 3.72 12.45
C ILE A 120 9.09 4.60 11.28
N THR A 121 8.24 4.10 10.38
CA THR A 121 7.84 4.84 9.17
C THR A 121 7.28 6.23 9.47
N CYS A 122 7.82 7.26 8.79
CA CYS A 122 7.30 8.62 8.82
C CYS A 122 6.31 8.92 7.68
N GLU A 123 5.83 7.90 6.94
CA GLU A 123 5.04 8.07 5.72
C GLU A 123 3.73 8.85 5.90
N TYR A 124 3.17 8.84 7.11
CA TYR A 124 1.99 9.64 7.46
C TYR A 124 2.39 11.04 7.92
N GLY A 125 3.30 11.13 8.90
CA GLY A 125 3.71 12.38 9.53
C GLY A 125 4.38 13.38 8.59
N ILE A 126 4.98 12.92 7.50
CA ILE A 126 5.60 13.80 6.49
C ILE A 126 4.57 14.56 5.63
N ARG A 127 3.33 14.07 5.51
CA ARG A 127 2.41 14.54 4.48
C ARG A 127 1.91 15.96 4.74
N PRO A 128 1.61 16.37 5.99
CA PRO A 128 1.32 17.77 6.28
C PRO A 128 2.46 18.71 5.90
N PHE A 129 3.73 18.29 6.05
CA PHE A 129 4.88 19.07 5.59
C PHE A 129 4.94 19.18 4.06
N ILE A 130 4.58 18.12 3.33
CA ILE A 130 4.48 18.20 1.85
C ILE A 130 3.39 19.19 1.43
N ILE A 131 2.27 19.25 2.16
CA ILE A 131 1.21 20.21 1.83
C ILE A 131 1.63 21.63 2.19
N HIS A 132 2.18 21.84 3.38
CA HIS A 132 2.50 23.18 3.88
C HIS A 132 3.77 23.76 3.22
N TYR A 133 4.78 22.93 2.98
CA TYR A 133 6.09 23.30 2.47
C TYR A 133 6.41 22.59 1.16
N PHE A 134 5.47 22.57 0.22
CA PHE A 134 5.54 21.73 -0.99
C PHE A 134 6.90 21.76 -1.71
N GLU A 135 7.34 22.93 -2.14
CA GLU A 135 8.60 23.08 -2.88
C GLU A 135 9.84 22.62 -2.09
N PRO A 136 10.14 23.18 -0.90
CA PRO A 136 11.33 22.75 -0.15
C PRO A 136 11.24 21.30 0.34
N MET A 137 10.05 20.79 0.68
CA MET A 137 9.88 19.40 1.10
C MET A 137 10.09 18.45 -0.08
N MET A 138 9.56 18.73 -1.27
CA MET A 138 9.81 17.90 -2.46
C MET A 138 11.28 17.93 -2.89
N ALA A 139 11.96 19.08 -2.76
CA ALA A 139 13.41 19.15 -2.96
C ALA A 139 14.18 18.27 -1.96
N GLN A 140 13.78 18.27 -0.68
CA GLN A 140 14.36 17.41 0.34
C GLN A 140 14.06 15.92 0.09
N MET A 141 12.87 15.57 -0.40
CA MET A 141 12.54 14.19 -0.79
C MET A 141 13.44 13.72 -1.94
N LEU A 142 13.73 14.59 -2.91
CA LEU A 142 14.70 14.30 -3.96
C LEU A 142 16.11 14.04 -3.40
N LEU A 143 16.57 14.83 -2.43
CA LEU A 143 17.84 14.57 -1.75
C LEU A 143 17.82 13.22 -1.01
N TRP A 144 16.76 12.95 -0.25
CA TRP A 144 16.59 11.70 0.50
C TRP A 144 16.52 10.45 -0.38
N SER A 145 16.10 10.58 -1.65
CA SER A 145 16.16 9.47 -2.61
C SER A 145 17.58 8.95 -2.87
N LYS A 146 18.62 9.71 -2.52
CA LYS A 146 20.03 9.31 -2.63
C LYS A 146 20.68 8.98 -1.29
N HIS A 147 19.90 8.94 -0.20
CA HIS A 147 20.43 8.74 1.15
C HIS A 147 20.99 7.32 1.34
N GLN A 148 22.02 7.18 2.18
CA GLN A 148 22.67 5.87 2.45
C GLN A 148 21.72 4.85 3.11
N ASN A 149 20.84 5.32 4.01
CA ASN A 149 19.86 4.47 4.68
C ASN A 149 18.61 4.25 3.81
N HIS A 150 18.29 2.98 3.57
CA HIS A 150 17.17 2.56 2.73
C HIS A 150 15.79 2.95 3.30
N HIS A 151 15.63 3.13 4.61
CA HIS A 151 14.39 3.64 5.19
C HIS A 151 14.10 5.09 4.79
N VAL A 152 15.15 5.93 4.72
CA VAL A 152 15.04 7.32 4.27
C VAL A 152 14.76 7.38 2.76
N ARG A 153 15.44 6.55 1.97
CA ARG A 153 15.13 6.42 0.53
C ARG A 153 13.71 5.94 0.28
N ARG A 154 13.23 4.97 1.07
CA ARG A 154 11.85 4.52 0.99
C ARG A 154 10.88 5.64 1.39
N LEU A 155 11.17 6.42 2.44
CA LEU A 155 10.33 7.57 2.79
C LEU A 155 10.22 8.55 1.63
N ALA A 156 11.32 8.82 0.91
CA ALA A 156 11.32 9.71 -0.25
C ALA A 156 10.32 9.31 -1.34
N THR A 157 10.12 8.01 -1.59
CA THR A 157 9.13 7.53 -2.57
C THR A 157 7.76 7.25 -1.96
N GLU A 158 7.67 6.76 -0.72
CA GLU A 158 6.38 6.42 -0.11
C GLU A 158 5.64 7.66 0.38
N GLY A 159 6.34 8.58 1.05
CA GLY A 159 5.75 9.77 1.67
C GLY A 159 5.09 10.69 0.64
N CYS A 160 5.63 10.75 -0.58
CA CYS A 160 5.07 11.54 -1.68
C CYS A 160 4.06 10.77 -2.56
N ARG A 161 3.63 9.55 -2.18
CA ARG A 161 2.62 8.82 -2.95
C ARG A 161 1.32 9.63 -3.07
N PRO A 162 0.77 9.81 -4.28
CA PRO A 162 -0.48 10.56 -4.46
C PRO A 162 -1.67 9.97 -3.70
N ARG A 163 -1.71 8.64 -3.57
CA ARG A 163 -2.86 7.87 -3.04
C ARG A 163 -2.43 6.84 -1.98
N LEU A 164 -1.59 7.28 -1.03
CA LEU A 164 -1.14 6.43 0.08
C LEU A 164 -2.34 5.93 0.92
N PRO A 165 -2.50 4.60 1.11
CA PRO A 165 -3.54 4.06 1.98
C PRO A 165 -3.42 4.57 3.41
N TRP A 166 -4.55 4.69 4.11
CA TRP A 166 -4.64 5.18 5.49
C TRP A 166 -4.14 6.62 5.73
N ALA A 167 -3.70 7.32 4.69
CA ALA A 167 -3.25 8.71 4.78
C ALA A 167 -4.18 9.64 4.00
N MET A 168 -4.12 10.93 4.32
CA MET A 168 -4.68 11.97 3.44
C MET A 168 -4.05 11.88 2.05
N ALA A 169 -4.84 12.09 0.99
CA ALA A 169 -4.28 12.19 -0.36
C ALA A 169 -3.38 13.42 -0.48
N LEU A 170 -2.51 13.46 -1.50
CA LEU A 170 -1.76 14.67 -1.88
C LEU A 170 -2.35 15.18 -3.21
N PRO A 171 -3.35 16.09 -3.19
CA PRO A 171 -4.08 16.50 -4.39
C PRO A 171 -3.18 17.10 -5.46
N GLU A 172 -2.17 17.88 -5.07
CA GLU A 172 -1.23 18.50 -6.00
C GLU A 172 -0.42 17.46 -6.77
N LEU A 173 0.12 16.46 -6.07
CA LEU A 173 0.86 15.35 -6.70
C LEU A 173 -0.02 14.39 -7.47
N LYS A 174 -1.31 14.30 -7.10
CA LYS A 174 -2.31 13.60 -7.91
C LYS A 174 -2.59 14.35 -9.21
N LYS A 175 -2.64 15.69 -9.17
CA LYS A 175 -2.88 16.54 -10.36
C LYS A 175 -1.67 16.58 -11.28
N ASN A 176 -0.47 16.74 -10.72
CA ASN A 176 0.78 16.75 -11.47
C ASN A 176 1.86 15.92 -10.73
N PRO A 177 2.24 14.73 -11.23
CA PRO A 177 3.24 13.89 -10.59
C PRO A 177 4.69 14.27 -10.94
N GLU A 178 4.93 15.35 -11.68
CA GLU A 178 6.26 15.75 -12.17
C GLU A 178 7.35 15.77 -11.09
N LYS A 179 7.06 16.32 -9.92
CA LYS A 179 8.02 16.40 -8.79
C LYS A 179 8.40 15.02 -8.22
N ILE A 180 7.58 14.00 -8.46
CA ILE A 180 7.85 12.61 -8.04
C ILE A 180 8.82 11.92 -9.01
N LEU A 181 8.77 12.25 -10.31
CA LEU A 181 9.47 11.48 -11.34
C LEU A 181 10.99 11.40 -11.12
N PRO A 182 11.70 12.48 -10.77
CA PRO A 182 13.15 12.41 -10.48
C PRO A 182 13.49 11.52 -9.28
N ILE A 183 12.60 11.43 -8.28
CA ILE A 183 12.77 10.53 -7.12
C ILE A 183 12.69 9.07 -7.59
N LEU A 184 11.68 8.73 -8.39
CA LEU A 184 11.51 7.37 -8.90
C LEU A 184 12.66 6.98 -9.84
N GLU A 185 13.15 7.92 -10.66
CA GLU A 185 14.29 7.72 -11.55
C GLU A 185 15.58 7.38 -10.79
N ASN A 186 15.83 8.01 -9.63
CA ASN A 186 16.96 7.66 -8.76
C ASN A 186 16.81 6.26 -8.15
N LEU A 187 15.57 5.85 -7.83
CA LEU A 187 15.27 4.64 -7.05
C LEU A 187 14.87 3.42 -7.89
N LYS A 188 14.81 3.54 -9.22
CA LYS A 188 14.35 2.49 -10.15
C LYS A 188 15.16 1.19 -10.09
N ASN A 189 16.38 1.26 -9.57
CA ASN A 189 17.26 0.09 -9.40
C ASN A 189 17.84 0.03 -7.97
N ASP A 190 17.08 0.49 -6.97
CA ASP A 190 17.52 0.46 -5.58
C ASP A 190 17.86 -0.97 -5.13
N SER A 191 18.89 -1.14 -4.30
CA SER A 191 19.28 -2.46 -3.78
C SER A 191 18.26 -3.06 -2.82
N SER A 192 17.47 -2.22 -2.13
CA SER A 192 16.46 -2.65 -1.16
C SER A 192 15.12 -2.98 -1.82
N GLU A 193 14.60 -4.21 -1.64
CA GLU A 193 13.26 -4.57 -2.12
C GLU A 193 12.18 -3.67 -1.51
N TYR A 194 12.34 -3.28 -0.24
CA TYR A 194 11.42 -2.38 0.47
C TYR A 194 11.26 -1.04 -0.26
N VAL A 195 12.37 -0.47 -0.75
CA VAL A 195 12.36 0.76 -1.55
C VAL A 195 11.72 0.50 -2.91
N ARG A 196 12.15 -0.55 -3.63
CA ARG A 196 11.60 -0.90 -4.95
C ARG A 196 10.10 -1.13 -4.93
N ARG A 197 9.58 -1.75 -3.86
CA ARG A 197 8.14 -1.96 -3.65
C ARG A 197 7.39 -0.64 -3.55
N SER A 198 7.96 0.33 -2.85
CA SER A 198 7.41 1.68 -2.73
C SER A 198 7.38 2.41 -4.08
N VAL A 199 8.49 2.37 -4.84
CA VAL A 199 8.55 2.92 -6.21
C VAL A 199 7.44 2.35 -7.08
N ALA A 200 7.29 1.02 -7.07
CA ALA A 200 6.26 0.35 -7.85
C ALA A 200 4.83 0.66 -7.37
N ASN A 201 4.63 0.93 -6.08
CA ASN A 201 3.32 1.39 -5.58
C ASN A 201 3.04 2.83 -5.98
N ASN A 202 4.05 3.70 -5.98
CA ASN A 202 3.93 5.09 -6.42
C ASN A 202 3.59 5.17 -7.92
N LEU A 203 4.31 4.42 -8.77
CA LEU A 203 3.98 4.28 -10.20
C LEU A 203 2.52 3.83 -10.41
N ASN A 204 2.05 2.86 -9.63
CA ASN A 204 0.66 2.40 -9.74
C ASN A 204 -0.37 3.44 -9.26
N ASP A 205 0.00 4.33 -8.34
CA ASP A 205 -0.86 5.43 -7.94
C ASP A 205 -0.93 6.49 -9.04
N ILE A 206 0.21 6.80 -9.69
CA ILE A 206 0.27 7.68 -10.87
C ILE A 206 -0.55 7.10 -12.02
N ALA A 207 -0.45 5.79 -12.30
CA ALA A 207 -1.15 5.13 -13.41
C ALA A 207 -2.69 5.26 -13.38
N LYS A 208 -3.27 5.52 -12.20
CA LYS A 208 -4.73 5.67 -12.04
C LYS A 208 -5.26 6.99 -12.61
N ASP A 209 -4.42 8.02 -12.69
CA ASP A 209 -4.79 9.36 -13.14
C ASP A 209 -3.98 9.79 -14.38
N HIS A 210 -2.74 9.29 -14.53
CA HIS A 210 -1.79 9.63 -15.59
C HIS A 210 -1.21 8.37 -16.26
N PRO A 211 -2.02 7.55 -16.94
CA PRO A 211 -1.58 6.30 -17.55
C PRO A 211 -0.43 6.50 -18.55
N ASN A 212 -0.48 7.57 -19.35
CA ASN A 212 0.51 7.85 -20.40
C ASN A 212 1.93 8.06 -19.83
N ILE A 213 2.04 8.78 -18.70
CA ILE A 213 3.34 8.98 -18.02
C ILE A 213 3.93 7.62 -17.61
N VAL A 214 3.10 6.71 -17.10
CA VAL A 214 3.58 5.38 -16.68
C VAL A 214 3.93 4.49 -17.87
N LEU A 215 3.23 4.63 -19.00
CA LEU A 215 3.57 3.95 -20.25
C LEU A 215 4.93 4.41 -20.79
N GLU A 216 5.18 5.71 -20.79
CA GLU A 216 6.48 6.28 -21.18
C GLU A 216 7.61 5.79 -20.28
N ILE A 217 7.39 5.79 -18.96
CA ILE A 217 8.35 5.26 -17.99
C ILE A 217 8.61 3.77 -18.22
N ALA A 218 7.55 2.96 -18.37
CA ALA A 218 7.68 1.53 -18.63
C ALA A 218 8.49 1.28 -19.92
N SER A 219 8.22 2.03 -20.98
CA SER A 219 8.97 1.96 -22.24
C SER A 219 10.45 2.30 -22.03
N LYS A 220 10.73 3.42 -21.35
CA LYS A 220 12.09 3.92 -21.11
C LYS A 220 12.91 3.00 -20.19
N TRP A 221 12.28 2.39 -19.19
CA TRP A 221 12.96 1.59 -18.17
C TRP A 221 13.05 0.10 -18.52
N LYS A 222 12.37 -0.35 -19.57
CA LYS A 222 12.36 -1.74 -20.01
C LYS A 222 13.77 -2.27 -20.26
N ASN A 223 14.04 -3.48 -19.80
CA ASN A 223 15.31 -4.20 -19.95
C ASN A 223 16.52 -3.48 -19.31
N ASN A 224 16.30 -2.56 -18.36
CA ASN A 224 17.39 -1.92 -17.63
C ASN A 224 18.06 -2.92 -16.66
N THR A 225 17.26 -3.49 -15.73
CA THR A 225 17.65 -4.60 -14.85
C THR A 225 16.41 -5.45 -14.54
N LYS A 226 16.62 -6.68 -14.03
CA LYS A 226 15.52 -7.56 -13.59
C LYS A 226 14.66 -6.89 -12.51
N GLU A 227 15.29 -6.16 -11.61
CA GLU A 227 14.66 -5.40 -10.54
C GLU A 227 13.81 -4.25 -11.10
N THR A 228 14.34 -3.50 -12.05
CA THR A 228 13.62 -2.41 -12.71
C THR A 228 12.42 -2.93 -13.49
N ASP A 229 12.58 -4.03 -14.23
CA ASP A 229 11.48 -4.69 -14.96
C ASP A 229 10.37 -5.15 -14.00
N ALA A 230 10.74 -5.70 -12.84
CA ALA A 230 9.78 -6.08 -11.79
C ALA A 230 9.04 -4.86 -11.21
N ILE A 231 9.71 -3.72 -11.04
CA ILE A 231 9.10 -2.46 -10.59
C ILE A 231 8.05 -2.00 -11.59
N ILE A 232 8.39 -1.87 -12.88
CA ILE A 232 7.45 -1.37 -13.88
C ILE A 232 6.28 -2.36 -14.08
N LYS A 233 6.52 -3.68 -14.00
CA LYS A 233 5.46 -4.68 -14.07
C LYS A 233 4.47 -4.55 -12.92
N HIS A 234 4.96 -4.35 -11.70
CA HIS A 234 4.11 -4.15 -10.52
C HIS A 234 3.45 -2.76 -10.53
N GLY A 235 4.13 -1.73 -11.01
CA GLY A 235 3.60 -0.38 -11.21
C GLY A 235 2.46 -0.33 -12.20
N CYS A 236 2.52 -1.13 -13.25
CA CYS A 236 1.49 -1.20 -14.29
C CYS A 236 0.31 -2.12 -13.95
N ARG A 237 0.24 -2.70 -12.74
CA ARG A 237 -0.75 -3.74 -12.39
C ARG A 237 -2.20 -3.28 -12.55
N THR A 238 -2.49 -1.99 -12.34
CA THR A 238 -3.84 -1.45 -12.54
C THR A 238 -4.19 -1.41 -14.02
N LEU A 239 -3.30 -0.89 -14.86
CA LEU A 239 -3.47 -0.85 -16.32
C LEU A 239 -3.60 -2.26 -16.92
N LEU A 240 -2.79 -3.21 -16.45
CA LEU A 240 -2.87 -4.61 -16.85
C LEU A 240 -4.24 -5.22 -16.53
N LYS A 241 -4.76 -4.98 -15.32
CA LYS A 241 -6.09 -5.47 -14.91
C LYS A 241 -7.24 -4.77 -15.63
N GLN A 242 -7.03 -3.54 -16.10
CA GLN A 242 -7.98 -2.80 -16.92
C GLN A 242 -7.94 -3.24 -18.39
N GLY A 243 -6.98 -4.09 -18.78
CA GLY A 243 -6.79 -4.50 -20.17
C GLY A 243 -6.33 -3.36 -21.07
N HIS A 244 -5.53 -2.41 -20.54
CA HIS A 244 -5.10 -1.24 -21.32
C HIS A 244 -4.27 -1.70 -22.55
N PRO A 245 -4.67 -1.38 -23.80
CA PRO A 245 -4.06 -1.97 -25.00
C PRO A 245 -2.55 -1.76 -25.10
N GLU A 246 -2.08 -0.54 -24.84
CA GLU A 246 -0.65 -0.21 -24.94
C GLU A 246 0.22 -0.95 -23.93
N ILE A 247 -0.26 -1.15 -22.69
CA ILE A 247 0.55 -1.90 -21.69
C ILE A 247 0.57 -3.39 -22.00
N LEU A 248 -0.53 -3.94 -22.53
CA LEU A 248 -0.57 -5.33 -22.97
C LEU A 248 0.41 -5.55 -24.11
N SER A 249 0.38 -4.66 -25.12
CA SER A 249 1.33 -4.66 -26.24
C SER A 249 2.78 -4.52 -25.76
N HIS A 250 3.06 -3.62 -24.81
CA HIS A 250 4.39 -3.45 -24.22
C HIS A 250 4.98 -4.75 -23.64
N TYR A 251 4.13 -5.62 -23.09
CA TYR A 251 4.50 -6.94 -22.56
C TYR A 251 4.27 -8.11 -23.54
N GLY A 252 3.91 -7.84 -24.80
CA GLY A 252 3.64 -8.88 -25.80
C GLY A 252 2.45 -9.77 -25.46
N LEU A 253 1.47 -9.23 -24.75
CA LEU A 253 0.26 -9.94 -24.32
C LEU A 253 -0.85 -9.75 -25.35
N ASP A 254 -0.72 -10.40 -26.51
CA ASP A 254 -1.78 -10.47 -27.52
C ASP A 254 -2.69 -11.71 -27.30
N SER A 255 -3.97 -11.61 -27.64
CA SER A 255 -5.00 -12.64 -27.39
C SER A 255 -5.65 -13.18 -28.65
N GLU A 256 -5.19 -12.78 -29.84
CA GLU A 256 -5.88 -13.03 -31.11
C GLU A 256 -6.04 -14.54 -31.40
N LYS A 257 -4.95 -15.32 -31.29
CA LYS A 257 -4.99 -16.78 -31.46
C LYS A 257 -4.97 -17.54 -30.14
N ILE A 258 -5.52 -16.95 -29.08
CA ILE A 258 -5.76 -17.65 -27.81
C ILE A 258 -7.25 -17.84 -27.63
N THR A 259 -7.70 -19.09 -27.50
CA THR A 259 -9.13 -19.41 -27.40
C THR A 259 -9.49 -19.93 -26.02
N VAL A 260 -10.67 -19.53 -25.55
CA VAL A 260 -11.34 -20.13 -24.39
C VAL A 260 -12.50 -20.97 -24.90
N SER A 261 -12.62 -22.20 -24.38
CA SER A 261 -13.66 -23.16 -24.77
C SER A 261 -14.15 -23.91 -23.53
N GLU A 262 -15.28 -24.61 -23.66
CA GLU A 262 -15.83 -25.45 -22.58
C GLU A 262 -15.99 -24.68 -21.25
N PHE A 263 -16.36 -23.40 -21.33
CA PHE A 263 -16.63 -22.60 -20.14
C PHE A 263 -17.93 -23.09 -19.49
N LYS A 264 -17.86 -23.33 -18.19
CA LYS A 264 -18.98 -23.85 -17.40
C LYS A 264 -18.93 -23.30 -15.99
N ILE A 265 -20.09 -22.86 -15.49
CA ILE A 265 -20.30 -22.60 -14.07
C ILE A 265 -20.79 -23.91 -13.44
N ASP A 266 -20.03 -24.45 -12.49
CA ASP A 266 -20.35 -25.69 -11.79
C ASP A 266 -21.34 -25.46 -10.63
N THR A 267 -21.44 -24.22 -10.15
CA THR A 267 -22.35 -23.79 -9.08
C THR A 267 -23.18 -22.58 -9.54
N PRO A 268 -24.24 -22.79 -10.35
CA PRO A 268 -25.05 -21.69 -10.90
C PRO A 268 -25.82 -20.93 -9.81
N GLU A 269 -26.07 -21.56 -8.66
CA GLU A 269 -26.56 -20.93 -7.45
C GLU A 269 -25.51 -21.07 -6.34
N VAL A 270 -25.14 -19.94 -5.71
CA VAL A 270 -24.14 -19.88 -4.65
C VAL A 270 -24.80 -19.35 -3.38
N LYS A 271 -24.79 -20.13 -2.31
CA LYS A 271 -25.25 -19.68 -0.99
C LYS A 271 -24.08 -19.07 -0.23
N VAL A 272 -24.25 -17.96 0.48
CA VAL A 272 -23.22 -17.45 1.39
C VAL A 272 -23.16 -18.40 2.61
N PRO A 273 -21.97 -18.85 3.06
CA PRO A 273 -20.62 -18.40 2.72
C PRO A 273 -19.84 -19.34 1.78
N ASP A 274 -20.54 -20.08 0.91
CA ASP A 274 -19.94 -21.00 -0.06
C ASP A 274 -19.15 -20.24 -1.14
N ALA A 275 -18.91 -20.91 -2.26
CA ALA A 275 -18.07 -20.37 -3.31
C ALA A 275 -18.62 -20.69 -4.68
N LEU A 276 -18.46 -19.74 -5.59
CA LEU A 276 -18.61 -19.97 -7.01
C LEU A 276 -17.48 -20.89 -7.50
N GLN A 277 -17.83 -22.00 -8.13
CA GLN A 277 -16.90 -22.84 -8.88
C GLN A 277 -17.23 -22.77 -10.37
N PHE A 278 -16.19 -22.65 -11.19
CA PHE A 278 -16.29 -22.61 -12.65
C PHE A 278 -15.03 -23.18 -13.28
N SER A 279 -15.16 -23.65 -14.52
CA SER A 279 -14.07 -24.23 -15.29
C SER A 279 -14.10 -23.80 -16.76
N PHE A 280 -12.96 -23.87 -17.42
CA PHE A 280 -12.79 -23.63 -18.86
C PHE A 280 -11.50 -24.25 -19.37
N LYS A 281 -11.40 -24.45 -20.69
CA LYS A 281 -10.15 -24.78 -21.36
C LYS A 281 -9.60 -23.57 -22.08
N VAL A 282 -8.31 -23.33 -21.93
CA VAL A 282 -7.54 -22.32 -22.67
C VAL A 282 -6.58 -23.01 -23.62
N GLU A 283 -6.46 -22.49 -24.84
CA GLU A 283 -5.58 -23.05 -25.87
C GLU A 283 -4.74 -21.95 -26.54
N ASN A 284 -3.44 -22.19 -26.65
CA ASN A 284 -2.55 -21.41 -27.50
C ASN A 284 -2.62 -21.94 -28.94
N LYS A 285 -3.33 -21.27 -29.84
CA LYS A 285 -3.42 -21.68 -31.26
C LYS A 285 -2.27 -21.17 -32.13
N TYR A 286 -1.33 -20.41 -31.57
CA TYR A 286 -0.11 -20.04 -32.29
C TYR A 286 0.79 -21.27 -32.52
N GLU A 287 1.63 -21.18 -33.54
CA GLU A 287 2.73 -22.12 -33.81
C GLU A 287 4.00 -21.80 -32.98
N ILE A 288 3.94 -20.76 -32.15
CA ILE A 288 5.05 -20.31 -31.29
C ILE A 288 4.61 -20.27 -29.82
N PRO A 289 5.56 -20.38 -28.87
CA PRO A 289 5.27 -20.15 -27.47
C PRO A 289 4.74 -18.72 -27.24
N LYS A 290 3.74 -18.59 -26.36
CA LYS A 290 3.16 -17.30 -25.97
C LYS A 290 3.03 -17.20 -24.46
N ILE A 291 3.29 -16.01 -23.91
CA ILE A 291 2.94 -15.71 -22.52
C ILE A 291 1.45 -15.43 -22.47
N ILE A 292 0.74 -16.20 -21.66
CA ILE A 292 -0.70 -16.05 -21.43
C ILE A 292 -0.91 -15.61 -19.98
N ARG A 293 -1.44 -14.39 -19.84
CA ARG A 293 -1.99 -13.84 -18.62
C ARG A 293 -3.47 -14.21 -18.54
N LEU A 294 -3.80 -15.06 -17.57
CA LEU A 294 -5.15 -15.51 -17.30
C LEU A 294 -5.69 -14.81 -16.07
N GLU A 295 -6.89 -14.27 -16.21
CA GLU A 295 -7.64 -13.60 -15.16
C GLU A 295 -9.11 -13.98 -15.26
N TYR A 296 -9.89 -13.68 -14.22
CA TYR A 296 -11.35 -13.74 -14.29
C TYR A 296 -11.95 -12.48 -13.68
N GLY A 297 -13.07 -12.04 -14.24
CA GLY A 297 -13.88 -10.96 -13.69
C GLY A 297 -15.03 -11.53 -12.89
N ILE A 298 -15.29 -11.00 -11.69
CA ILE A 298 -16.58 -11.15 -11.02
C ILE A 298 -17.30 -9.82 -11.06
N TYR A 299 -18.47 -9.82 -11.67
CA TYR A 299 -19.39 -8.70 -11.71
C TYR A 299 -20.32 -8.83 -10.51
N TYR A 300 -19.94 -8.14 -9.43
CA TYR A 300 -20.68 -8.19 -8.17
C TYR A 300 -21.93 -7.33 -8.25
N ASN A 301 -23.09 -7.88 -7.88
CA ASN A 301 -24.27 -7.08 -7.60
C ASN A 301 -24.01 -6.10 -6.44
N LYS A 302 -24.52 -4.88 -6.58
CA LYS A 302 -24.43 -3.80 -5.59
C LYS A 302 -25.81 -3.52 -5.01
N ALA A 303 -25.85 -2.69 -3.95
CA ALA A 303 -27.11 -2.30 -3.30
C ALA A 303 -28.13 -1.68 -4.27
N ASN A 304 -27.68 -1.04 -5.34
CA ASN A 304 -28.50 -0.39 -6.35
C ASN A 304 -28.84 -1.30 -7.55
N GLY A 305 -28.53 -2.60 -7.49
CA GLY A 305 -28.76 -3.55 -8.58
C GLY A 305 -27.75 -3.47 -9.73
N LEU A 306 -26.81 -2.51 -9.72
CA LEU A 306 -25.78 -2.41 -10.75
C LEU A 306 -24.65 -3.41 -10.50
N LEU A 307 -24.08 -3.90 -11.60
CA LEU A 307 -22.94 -4.81 -11.57
C LEU A 307 -21.61 -4.06 -11.56
N SER A 308 -20.71 -4.46 -10.66
CA SER A 308 -19.36 -3.90 -10.56
C SER A 308 -18.30 -4.97 -10.74
N LYS A 309 -17.47 -4.81 -11.77
CA LYS A 309 -16.41 -5.75 -12.12
C LYS A 309 -15.24 -5.68 -11.14
N LYS A 310 -14.79 -6.85 -10.68
CA LYS A 310 -13.52 -7.04 -9.98
C LYS A 310 -12.71 -8.12 -10.67
N VAL A 311 -11.49 -7.77 -11.10
CA VAL A 311 -10.58 -8.69 -11.80
C VAL A 311 -9.64 -9.38 -10.80
N PHE A 312 -9.53 -10.70 -10.95
CA PHE A 312 -8.67 -11.59 -10.17
C PHE A 312 -7.68 -12.29 -11.09
N LYS A 313 -6.39 -12.32 -10.71
CA LYS A 313 -5.36 -13.02 -11.49
C LYS A 313 -5.43 -14.53 -11.23
N ILE A 314 -5.35 -15.33 -12.28
CA ILE A 314 -5.19 -16.79 -12.22
C ILE A 314 -3.70 -17.13 -12.36
N SER A 315 -3.09 -16.75 -13.47
CA SER A 315 -1.70 -17.06 -13.80
C SER A 315 -1.15 -16.10 -14.84
N GLU A 316 0.16 -16.09 -15.00
CA GLU A 316 0.83 -15.48 -16.15
C GLU A 316 2.06 -16.33 -16.43
N ARG A 317 2.00 -17.14 -17.48
CA ARG A 317 3.04 -18.11 -17.81
C ARG A 317 3.09 -18.38 -19.30
N MET A 318 4.18 -18.99 -19.73
CA MET A 318 4.34 -19.45 -21.10
C MET A 318 3.48 -20.69 -21.39
N TYR A 319 2.82 -20.68 -22.53
CA TYR A 319 2.12 -21.81 -23.14
C TYR A 319 2.86 -22.20 -24.42
N GLN A 320 3.12 -23.49 -24.58
CA GLN A 320 3.72 -24.03 -25.80
C GLN A 320 2.73 -23.98 -26.99
N PRO A 321 3.20 -24.10 -28.24
CA PRO A 321 2.33 -24.19 -29.40
C PRO A 321 1.28 -25.29 -29.23
N LYS A 322 0.02 -24.99 -29.57
CA LYS A 322 -1.14 -25.91 -29.45
C LYS A 322 -1.41 -26.45 -28.04
N GLN A 323 -0.73 -25.95 -27.02
CA GLN A 323 -0.98 -26.36 -25.64
C GLN A 323 -2.40 -25.98 -25.24
N LYS A 324 -3.13 -26.96 -24.69
CA LYS A 324 -4.47 -26.81 -24.15
C LYS A 324 -4.51 -27.24 -22.69
N ASP A 325 -4.92 -26.35 -21.80
CA ASP A 325 -5.00 -26.61 -20.37
C ASP A 325 -6.43 -26.45 -19.86
N LEU A 326 -6.88 -27.36 -18.99
CA LEU A 326 -8.10 -27.21 -18.20
C LEU A 326 -7.80 -26.34 -16.96
N VAL A 327 -8.62 -25.32 -16.75
CA VAL A 327 -8.53 -24.42 -15.60
C VAL A 327 -9.80 -24.55 -14.78
N ILE A 328 -9.67 -24.80 -13.48
CA ILE A 328 -10.77 -24.86 -12.52
C ILE A 328 -10.50 -23.79 -11.44
N LYS A 329 -11.48 -22.92 -11.20
CA LYS A 329 -11.38 -21.84 -10.21
C LYS A 329 -12.53 -21.88 -9.22
N LYS A 330 -12.23 -21.40 -8.01
CA LYS A 330 -13.16 -21.21 -6.91
C LYS A 330 -13.03 -19.78 -6.39
N GLN A 331 -14.15 -19.06 -6.30
CA GLN A 331 -14.25 -17.73 -5.71
C GLN A 331 -15.09 -17.80 -4.44
N SER A 332 -14.46 -17.56 -3.30
CA SER A 332 -15.12 -17.56 -1.99
C SER A 332 -16.06 -16.35 -1.83
N PHE A 333 -17.25 -16.61 -1.28
CA PHE A 333 -18.22 -15.61 -0.80
C PHE A 333 -18.31 -15.60 0.74
N LYS A 334 -17.26 -16.08 1.43
CA LYS A 334 -17.14 -15.90 2.88
C LYS A 334 -17.19 -14.42 3.26
N LEU A 335 -17.99 -14.10 4.27
CA LEU A 335 -18.10 -12.75 4.81
C LEU A 335 -16.75 -12.29 5.35
N ILE A 336 -16.35 -11.10 4.94
CA ILE A 336 -15.16 -10.40 5.44
C ILE A 336 -15.56 -8.96 5.80
N THR A 337 -14.89 -8.37 6.78
CA THR A 337 -15.22 -7.04 7.33
C THR A 337 -15.26 -5.93 6.29
N THR A 338 -14.54 -6.09 5.18
CA THR A 338 -14.40 -5.08 4.12
C THR A 338 -15.43 -5.22 2.99
N LYS A 339 -16.29 -6.24 3.00
CA LYS A 339 -17.17 -6.52 1.86
C LYS A 339 -18.53 -7.09 2.28
N LYS A 340 -19.58 -6.36 1.92
CA LYS A 340 -20.96 -6.84 1.92
C LYS A 340 -21.28 -7.48 0.57
N PHE A 341 -21.90 -8.65 0.60
CA PHE A 341 -22.48 -9.30 -0.58
C PHE A 341 -23.97 -9.02 -0.66
N TYR A 342 -24.48 -8.92 -1.88
CA TYR A 342 -25.89 -8.68 -2.16
C TYR A 342 -26.42 -9.86 -2.95
N SER A 343 -27.56 -10.40 -2.52
CA SER A 343 -28.30 -11.42 -3.27
C SER A 343 -28.66 -10.91 -4.67
N GLY A 344 -28.89 -11.84 -5.60
CA GLY A 344 -29.30 -11.51 -6.96
C GLY A 344 -28.37 -12.09 -8.02
N LEU A 345 -28.51 -11.56 -9.23
CA LEU A 345 -27.72 -11.92 -10.39
C LEU A 345 -26.30 -11.35 -10.29
N HIS A 346 -25.30 -12.19 -10.46
CA HIS A 346 -23.88 -11.82 -10.61
C HIS A 346 -23.37 -12.42 -11.93
N LYS A 347 -22.22 -11.97 -12.41
CA LYS A 347 -21.56 -12.57 -13.59
C LYS A 347 -20.14 -12.98 -13.29
N VAL A 348 -19.67 -14.01 -13.98
CA VAL A 348 -18.26 -14.38 -14.03
C VAL A 348 -17.79 -14.39 -15.48
N SER A 349 -16.62 -13.82 -15.72
CA SER A 349 -15.98 -13.80 -17.03
C SER A 349 -14.57 -14.34 -17.00
N VAL A 350 -14.12 -14.91 -18.12
CA VAL A 350 -12.73 -15.31 -18.33
C VAL A 350 -12.03 -14.24 -19.16
N ILE A 351 -10.89 -13.78 -18.68
CA ILE A 351 -10.10 -12.71 -19.29
C ILE A 351 -8.74 -13.29 -19.66
N VAL A 352 -8.37 -13.13 -20.93
CA VAL A 352 -7.11 -13.62 -21.49
C VAL A 352 -6.37 -12.44 -22.07
N ASN A 353 -5.17 -12.17 -21.56
CA ASN A 353 -4.33 -11.05 -22.01
C ASN A 353 -5.12 -9.72 -22.07
N GLY A 354 -5.97 -9.49 -21.07
CA GLY A 354 -6.80 -8.29 -20.94
C GLY A 354 -8.11 -8.28 -21.73
N GLU A 355 -8.31 -9.22 -22.66
CA GLU A 355 -9.55 -9.37 -23.42
C GLU A 355 -10.53 -10.31 -22.70
N GLU A 356 -11.79 -9.90 -22.57
CA GLU A 356 -12.85 -10.74 -22.03
C GLU A 356 -13.37 -11.70 -23.11
N LYS A 357 -13.08 -13.00 -22.96
CA LYS A 357 -13.37 -14.01 -23.99
C LYS A 357 -14.76 -14.65 -23.84
N VAL A 358 -15.24 -14.79 -22.60
CA VAL A 358 -16.55 -15.37 -22.29
C VAL A 358 -17.04 -14.81 -20.96
N ILE A 359 -18.36 -14.69 -20.82
CA ILE A 359 -19.06 -14.24 -19.62
C ILE A 359 -20.35 -15.03 -19.48
N ASP A 360 -20.71 -15.40 -18.25
CA ASP A 360 -21.98 -16.04 -17.92
C ASP A 360 -22.45 -15.65 -16.52
N GLU A 361 -23.69 -16.00 -16.21
CA GLU A 361 -24.45 -15.56 -15.04
C GLU A 361 -24.55 -16.63 -13.96
N PHE A 362 -24.57 -16.19 -12.70
CA PHE A 362 -24.89 -17.04 -11.56
C PHE A 362 -25.71 -16.26 -10.53
N GLN A 363 -26.49 -16.98 -9.73
CA GLN A 363 -27.30 -16.42 -8.67
C GLN A 363 -26.55 -16.50 -7.34
N LEU A 364 -26.46 -15.38 -6.61
CA LEU A 364 -26.00 -15.37 -5.22
C LEU A 364 -27.21 -15.31 -4.29
N ILE A 365 -27.21 -16.18 -3.29
CA ILE A 365 -28.22 -16.26 -2.23
C ILE A 365 -27.49 -15.97 -0.91
N THR A 366 -27.74 -14.80 -0.34
CA THR A 366 -27.03 -14.30 0.86
C THR A 366 -27.75 -14.60 2.14
#